data_AF-A0A1D7VE42-F1
#
_entry.id   AF-A0A1D7VE42-F1
#
_cell.length_a   1.000
_cell.length_b   1.000
_cell.length_c   1.000
_cell.angle_alpha   90.00
_cell.angle_beta   90.00
_cell.angle_gamma   90.00
#
_symmetry.space_group_name_H-M   'P 1'
#
loop_
_entity.id
_entity.type
_entity.pdbx_description
1 polymer ?
#
loop_
_entity_poly.entity_id
_entity_poly.type
_entity_poly.pdbx_seq_one_letter_code
_entity_poly.pdbx_strand_id
1 'polypeptide(L)'
;MTLTVDDAIHRATETWRRLSVEQDTADEMAEELAADLTAAASDGRSVADYIGGDVEALATSWADERGLLPAHRYLKETAVAAAQGAVLPALAALAFWYVCWSHLLDPSGSSLTTTPGGHVLSEVRTFPNPGVPLMWVGLPVCALAAFFLIRRAVHGTLRHHGAPAREATVRALTKALPVLLVAAAGLGVAIGIFGAYVVGYYQLLFTAPLAPAVMTGAVAAGAAWVRHRTCPPVTGTV
;
A
#
# COMPACT_ATOMS: atom_id res chain seq x y z
N MET A 1 25.77 26.10 19.35
CA MET A 1 26.50 26.28 18.08
C MET A 1 25.68 27.21 17.22
N THR A 2 26.21 28.37 16.86
CA THR A 2 25.57 29.30 15.92
C THR A 2 25.70 28.72 14.52
N LEU A 3 24.59 28.37 13.89
CA LEU A 3 24.56 27.89 12.51
C LEU A 3 24.95 29.06 11.59
N THR A 4 26.05 28.93 10.84
CA THR A 4 26.45 29.96 9.86
C THR A 4 25.67 29.78 8.55
N VAL A 5 25.69 30.81 7.70
CA VAL A 5 25.08 30.76 6.36
C VAL A 5 25.76 29.68 5.51
N ASP A 6 27.09 29.62 5.53
CA ASP A 6 27.87 28.62 4.79
C ASP A 6 27.58 27.18 5.28
N ASP A 7 27.46 26.97 6.60
CA ASP A 7 27.10 25.66 7.16
C ASP A 7 25.70 25.22 6.72
N ALA A 8 24.75 26.16 6.67
CA ALA A 8 23.38 25.90 6.24
C ALA A 8 23.32 25.52 4.76
N ILE A 9 24.01 26.28 3.90
CA ILE A 9 24.08 26.00 2.46
C ILE A 9 24.75 24.66 2.21
N HIS A 10 25.90 24.38 2.86
CA HIS A 10 26.61 23.12 2.67
C HIS A 10 25.75 21.90 3.04
N ARG A 11 25.02 21.97 4.15
CA ARG A 11 24.09 20.90 4.56
C ARG A 11 22.88 20.78 3.63
N ALA A 12 22.37 21.89 3.12
CA ALA A 12 21.28 21.88 2.13
C ALA A 12 21.72 21.20 0.83
N THR A 13 22.88 21.59 0.28
CA THR A 13 23.47 20.98 -0.92
C THR A 13 23.76 19.50 -0.73
N GLU A 14 24.31 19.09 0.42
CA GLU A 14 24.51 17.67 0.73
C GLU A 14 23.19 16.89 0.77
N THR A 15 22.14 17.50 1.31
CA THR A 15 20.79 16.93 1.34
C THR A 15 20.22 16.80 -0.07
N TRP A 16 20.33 17.82 -0.92
CA TRP A 16 19.88 17.77 -2.32
C TRP A 16 20.62 16.70 -3.13
N ARG A 17 21.93 16.56 -2.92
CA ARG A 17 22.73 15.48 -3.52
C ARG A 17 22.23 14.11 -3.07
N ARG A 18 21.90 13.94 -1.78
CA ARG A 18 21.29 12.68 -1.26
C ARG A 18 19.91 12.43 -1.88
N LEU A 19 19.16 13.49 -2.17
CA LEU A 19 17.86 13.42 -2.85
C LEU A 19 17.98 13.22 -4.37
N SER A 20 19.21 13.14 -4.91
CA SER A 20 19.51 12.98 -6.34
C SER A 20 19.03 14.16 -7.20
N VAL A 21 19.03 15.38 -6.65
CA VAL A 21 18.87 16.60 -7.42
C VAL A 21 20.10 16.78 -8.31
N GLU A 22 19.91 17.19 -9.56
CA GLU A 22 20.99 17.47 -10.51
C GLU A 22 21.90 18.58 -9.97
N GLN A 23 23.21 18.46 -10.17
CA GLN A 23 24.20 19.35 -9.56
C GLN A 23 23.97 20.80 -9.98
N ASP A 24 23.75 21.06 -11.28
CA ASP A 24 23.52 22.41 -11.81
C ASP A 24 22.28 23.06 -11.17
N THR A 25 21.20 22.29 -10.99
CA THR A 25 19.99 22.77 -10.29
C THR A 25 20.25 22.97 -8.79
N ALA A 26 20.99 22.07 -8.15
CA ALA A 26 21.33 22.20 -6.74
C ALA A 26 22.20 23.45 -6.47
N ASP A 27 23.07 23.81 -7.40
CA ASP A 27 23.91 25.01 -7.34
C ASP A 27 23.06 26.28 -7.51
N GLU A 28 22.12 26.31 -8.47
CA GLU A 28 21.15 27.40 -8.62
C GLU A 28 20.30 27.60 -7.35
N MET A 29 19.79 26.50 -6.76
CA MET A 29 19.06 26.57 -5.49
C MET A 29 19.93 27.02 -4.32
N ALA A 30 21.23 26.69 -4.32
CA ALA A 30 22.16 27.12 -3.29
C ALA A 30 22.43 28.63 -3.38
N GLU A 31 22.53 29.17 -4.59
CA GLU A 31 22.66 30.62 -4.82
C GLU A 31 21.42 31.37 -4.34
N GLU A 32 20.22 30.87 -4.65
CA GLU A 32 18.99 31.45 -4.12
C GLU A 32 18.93 31.37 -2.58
N LEU A 33 19.34 30.24 -1.98
CA LEU A 33 19.39 30.10 -0.51
C LEU A 33 20.34 31.11 0.11
N ALA A 34 21.50 31.29 -0.51
CA ALA A 34 22.49 32.25 -0.07
C ALA A 34 21.92 33.67 -0.13
N ALA A 35 21.21 34.03 -1.20
CA ALA A 35 20.57 35.33 -1.35
C ALA A 35 19.50 35.56 -0.26
N ASP A 36 18.62 34.59 -0.02
CA ASP A 36 17.56 34.68 0.98
C ASP A 36 18.10 34.75 2.41
N LEU A 37 19.11 33.95 2.74
CA LEU A 37 19.76 33.98 4.05
C LEU A 37 20.52 35.29 4.27
N THR A 38 21.16 35.84 3.23
CA THR A 38 21.85 37.13 3.30
C THR A 38 20.86 38.28 3.51
N ALA A 39 19.71 38.23 2.83
CA ALA A 39 18.62 39.18 3.03
C ALA A 39 18.06 39.08 4.45
N ALA A 40 17.78 37.87 4.94
CA ALA A 40 17.31 37.64 6.31
C ALA A 40 18.31 38.13 7.38
N ALA A 41 19.60 37.92 7.16
CA ALA A 41 20.65 38.42 8.03
C ALA A 41 20.71 39.96 8.03
N SER A 42 20.49 40.60 6.87
CA SER A 42 20.40 42.06 6.74
C SER A 42 19.19 42.63 7.47
N ASP A 43 18.08 41.88 7.52
CA ASP A 43 16.88 42.19 8.32
C ASP A 43 17.08 41.95 9.84
N GLY A 44 18.25 41.47 10.26
CA GLY A 44 18.54 41.13 11.66
C GLY A 44 17.91 39.82 12.15
N ARG A 45 17.38 38.98 11.24
CA ARG A 45 16.90 37.63 11.58
C ARG A 45 18.07 36.65 11.60
N SER A 46 18.08 35.76 12.59
CA SER A 46 19.09 34.71 12.66
C SER A 46 18.82 33.62 11.62
N VAL A 47 19.88 32.97 11.13
CA VAL A 47 19.79 31.83 10.19
C VAL A 47 18.92 30.71 10.78
N ALA A 48 19.05 30.45 12.09
CA ALA A 48 18.25 29.43 12.77
C ALA A 48 16.75 29.77 12.79
N ASP A 49 16.40 31.05 12.97
CA ASP A 49 15.01 31.51 12.96
C ASP A 49 14.40 31.46 11.55
N TYR A 50 15.18 31.76 10.51
CA TYR A 50 14.73 31.69 9.13
C TYR A 50 14.47 30.23 8.69
N ILE A 51 15.40 29.33 9.00
CA ILE A 51 15.31 27.91 8.61
C ILE A 51 14.29 27.13 9.47
N GLY A 52 13.96 27.64 10.66
CA GLY A 52 13.10 26.92 11.63
C GLY A 52 13.82 25.78 12.36
N GLY A 53 15.15 25.80 12.39
CA GLY A 53 15.99 24.87 13.16
C GLY A 53 16.33 23.54 12.49
N ASP A 54 15.72 23.18 11.36
CA ASP A 54 16.01 21.95 10.62
C ASP A 54 16.33 22.24 9.13
N VAL A 55 17.62 22.24 8.81
CA VAL A 55 18.13 22.48 7.45
C VAL A 55 17.71 21.36 6.49
N GLU A 56 17.62 20.12 6.95
CA GLU A 56 17.22 19.00 6.08
C GLU A 56 15.74 19.11 5.71
N ALA A 57 14.89 19.52 6.66
CA ALA A 57 13.48 19.77 6.41
C ALA A 57 13.28 20.90 5.40
N LEU A 58 14.01 22.02 5.54
CA LEU A 58 13.97 23.13 4.59
C LEU A 58 14.46 22.71 3.19
N ALA A 59 15.62 22.05 3.12
CA ALA A 59 16.17 21.58 1.86
C ALA A 59 15.20 20.62 1.15
N THR A 60 14.54 19.74 1.91
CA THR A 60 13.54 18.82 1.38
C THR A 60 12.28 19.54 0.90
N SER A 61 11.76 20.51 1.67
CA SER A 61 10.57 21.27 1.25
C SER A 61 10.83 22.10 0.01
N TRP A 62 12.04 22.63 -0.14
CA TRP A 62 12.37 23.45 -1.30
C TRP A 62 12.57 22.63 -2.57
N ALA A 63 13.19 21.44 -2.45
CA ALA A 63 13.25 20.48 -3.54
C ALA A 63 11.85 19.96 -3.91
N ASP A 64 10.93 19.84 -2.94
CA ASP A 64 9.52 19.47 -3.19
C ASP A 64 8.75 20.57 -3.93
N GLU A 65 8.92 21.82 -3.53
CA GLU A 65 8.27 22.98 -4.16
C GLU A 65 8.68 23.14 -5.63
N ARG A 66 9.94 22.83 -5.96
CA ARG A 66 10.42 22.77 -7.34
C ARG A 66 10.10 21.46 -8.07
N GLY A 67 9.46 20.49 -7.41
CA GLY A 67 9.12 19.19 -8.00
C GLY A 67 10.34 18.32 -8.34
N LEU A 68 11.49 18.57 -7.72
CA LEU A 68 12.77 17.89 -7.97
C LEU A 68 12.89 16.56 -7.20
N LEU A 69 11.99 16.32 -6.24
CA LEU A 69 11.99 15.07 -5.51
C LEU A 69 11.60 13.90 -6.42
N PRO A 70 12.34 12.77 -6.38
CA PRO A 70 12.06 11.64 -7.23
C PRO A 70 10.66 11.11 -6.95
N ALA A 71 9.82 11.11 -8.00
CA ALA A 71 8.46 10.60 -7.97
C ALA A 71 8.36 9.19 -7.34
N HIS A 72 9.44 8.39 -7.41
CA HIS A 72 9.49 7.04 -6.84
C HIS A 72 9.25 7.00 -5.32
N ARG A 73 9.67 8.02 -4.55
CA ARG A 73 9.52 8.03 -3.08
C ARG A 73 8.04 8.11 -2.72
N TYR A 74 7.37 9.03 -3.40
CA TYR A 74 5.94 9.19 -3.39
C TYR A 74 5.20 7.93 -3.85
N LEU A 75 5.66 7.24 -4.89
CA LEU A 75 5.07 5.96 -5.31
C LEU A 75 5.14 4.90 -4.22
N LYS A 76 6.32 4.75 -3.57
CA LYS A 76 6.54 3.79 -2.48
C LYS A 76 5.61 4.05 -1.30
N GLU A 77 5.46 5.30 -0.87
CA GLU A 77 4.58 5.66 0.23
C GLU A 77 3.12 5.31 -0.04
N THR A 78 2.63 5.55 -1.26
CA THR A 78 1.27 5.12 -1.64
C THR A 78 1.13 3.61 -1.74
N ALA A 79 2.15 2.91 -2.24
CA ALA A 79 2.16 1.46 -2.32
C ALA A 79 2.10 0.84 -0.90
N VAL A 80 2.91 1.36 0.03
CA VAL A 80 2.94 0.91 1.43
C VAL A 80 1.61 1.22 2.12
N ALA A 81 1.05 2.41 1.96
CA ALA A 81 -0.25 2.76 2.53
C ALA A 81 -1.38 1.86 1.99
N ALA A 82 -1.38 1.57 0.69
CA ALA A 82 -2.35 0.67 0.08
C ALA A 82 -2.18 -0.77 0.57
N ALA A 83 -0.94 -1.25 0.69
CA ALA A 83 -0.63 -2.57 1.26
C ALA A 83 -1.15 -2.67 2.71
N GLN A 84 -0.85 -1.68 3.56
CA GLN A 84 -1.32 -1.63 4.95
C GLN A 84 -2.84 -1.68 5.05
N GLY A 85 -3.55 -0.95 4.18
CA GLY A 85 -5.02 -0.99 4.11
C GLY A 85 -5.58 -2.34 3.62
N ALA A 86 -4.82 -3.09 2.82
CA ALA A 86 -5.23 -4.36 2.23
C ALA A 86 -4.92 -5.59 3.11
N VAL A 87 -3.95 -5.50 4.03
CA VAL A 87 -3.51 -6.64 4.87
C VAL A 87 -4.66 -7.25 5.66
N LEU A 88 -5.40 -6.45 6.43
CA LEU A 88 -6.50 -6.95 7.28
C LEU A 88 -7.60 -7.67 6.46
N PRO A 89 -8.14 -7.07 5.38
CA PRO A 89 -9.08 -7.76 4.51
C PRO A 89 -8.52 -9.04 3.86
N ALA A 90 -7.25 -9.05 3.45
CA ALA A 90 -6.63 -10.22 2.86
C ALA A 90 -6.52 -11.37 3.87
N LEU A 91 -6.13 -11.07 5.11
CA LEU A 91 -6.11 -12.06 6.20
C LEU A 91 -7.52 -12.54 6.56
N ALA A 92 -8.52 -11.64 6.59
CA ALA A 92 -9.90 -12.01 6.83
C ALA A 92 -10.44 -12.93 5.73
N ALA A 93 -10.17 -12.63 4.47
CA ALA A 93 -10.55 -13.47 3.34
C ALA A 93 -9.86 -14.85 3.41
N LEU A 94 -8.59 -14.91 3.81
CA LEU A 94 -7.87 -16.17 4.00
C LEU A 94 -8.45 -17.00 5.15
N ALA A 95 -8.73 -16.39 6.30
CA ALA A 95 -9.36 -17.07 7.43
C ALA A 95 -10.74 -17.60 7.05
N PHE A 96 -11.50 -16.80 6.30
CA PHE A 96 -12.81 -17.17 5.80
C PHE A 96 -12.74 -18.36 4.84
N TRP A 97 -11.81 -18.32 3.88
CA TRP A 97 -11.50 -19.43 2.98
C TRP A 97 -11.14 -20.70 3.76
N TYR A 98 -10.25 -20.60 4.75
CA TYR A 98 -9.83 -21.72 5.56
C TYR A 98 -11.00 -22.37 6.31
N VAL A 99 -11.84 -21.58 6.96
CA VAL A 99 -13.02 -22.07 7.70
C VAL A 99 -14.00 -22.80 6.78
N CYS A 100 -14.18 -22.30 5.55
CA CYS A 100 -15.04 -22.96 4.56
C CYS A 100 -14.42 -24.24 4.02
N TRP A 101 -13.10 -24.24 3.77
CA TRP A 101 -12.36 -25.38 3.25
C TRP A 101 -12.23 -26.53 4.25
N SER A 102 -12.00 -26.21 5.52
CA SER A 102 -11.71 -27.22 6.55
C SER A 102 -12.93 -28.01 7.00
N HIS A 103 -14.09 -27.84 6.35
CA HIS A 103 -15.38 -28.42 6.76
C HIS A 103 -15.73 -28.16 8.23
N LEU A 104 -15.15 -27.11 8.85
CA LEU A 104 -15.36 -26.78 10.27
C LEU A 104 -16.83 -26.45 10.55
N LEU A 105 -17.51 -25.90 9.54
CA LEU A 105 -18.91 -25.54 9.58
C LEU A 105 -19.81 -26.58 8.92
N ASP A 106 -19.28 -27.75 8.54
CA ASP A 106 -20.08 -28.80 7.94
C ASP A 106 -20.62 -29.71 9.05
N PRO A 107 -21.91 -29.63 9.40
CA PRO A 107 -22.51 -30.53 10.40
C PRO A 107 -22.74 -31.94 9.84
N SER A 108 -22.36 -32.22 8.59
CA SER A 108 -22.49 -33.55 8.00
C SER A 108 -21.53 -34.53 8.70
N GLY A 109 -22.08 -35.30 9.63
CA GLY A 109 -21.40 -36.47 10.20
C GLY A 109 -21.77 -37.71 9.39
N SER A 110 -20.76 -38.45 8.93
CA SER A 110 -20.96 -39.84 8.50
C SER A 110 -20.97 -40.71 9.75
N SER A 111 -22.14 -41.15 10.22
CA SER A 111 -22.22 -42.16 11.27
C SER A 111 -22.29 -43.55 10.63
N LEU A 112 -21.36 -44.42 11.02
CA LEU A 112 -21.43 -45.85 10.74
C LEU A 112 -22.14 -46.52 11.90
N THR A 113 -23.34 -47.04 11.65
CA THR A 113 -24.10 -47.82 12.64
C THR A 113 -24.08 -49.29 12.23
N THR A 114 -23.48 -50.12 13.07
CA THR A 114 -23.52 -51.58 12.91
C THR A 114 -24.84 -52.09 13.45
N THR A 115 -25.64 -52.65 12.54
CA THR A 115 -26.93 -53.26 12.88
C THR A 115 -26.68 -54.55 13.67
N PRO A 116 -27.56 -54.97 14.60
CA PRO A 116 -27.41 -56.22 15.37
C PRO A 116 -27.19 -57.49 14.53
N GLY A 117 -27.57 -57.48 13.25
CA GLY A 117 -27.32 -58.57 12.29
C GLY A 117 -25.97 -58.52 11.56
N GLY A 118 -25.04 -57.63 11.94
CA GLY A 118 -23.72 -57.49 11.31
C GLY A 118 -23.69 -56.67 10.01
N HIS A 119 -24.83 -56.15 9.56
CA HIS A 119 -24.88 -55.24 8.42
C HIS A 119 -24.46 -53.82 8.83
N VAL A 120 -23.51 -53.26 8.08
CA VAL A 120 -23.08 -51.86 8.22
C VAL A 120 -24.08 -50.98 7.47
N LEU A 121 -24.87 -50.20 8.21
CA LEU A 121 -25.70 -49.16 7.62
C LEU A 121 -24.90 -47.84 7.65
N SER A 122 -24.62 -47.32 6.46
CA SER A 122 -24.10 -45.98 6.27
C SER A 122 -25.29 -45.03 6.17
N GLU A 123 -25.55 -44.25 7.21
CA GLU A 123 -26.54 -43.18 7.15
C GLU A 123 -25.80 -41.87 6.88
N VAL A 124 -25.87 -41.40 5.63
CA VAL A 124 -25.33 -40.10 5.24
C VAL A 124 -26.44 -39.06 5.42
N ARG A 125 -26.42 -38.33 6.54
CA ARG A 125 -27.29 -37.15 6.71
C ARG A 125 -26.65 -35.96 6.03
N THR A 126 -27.15 -35.62 4.85
CA THR A 126 -26.75 -34.40 4.14
C THR A 126 -27.52 -33.21 4.72
N PHE A 127 -26.85 -32.40 5.52
CA PHE A 127 -27.37 -31.11 5.94
C PHE A 127 -26.96 -30.02 4.93
N PRO A 128 -27.78 -28.97 4.73
CA PRO A 128 -27.36 -27.83 3.91
C PRO A 128 -26.13 -27.18 4.57
N ASN A 129 -24.99 -27.19 3.86
CA ASN A 129 -23.72 -26.68 4.36
C ASN A 129 -23.82 -25.14 4.51
N PRO A 130 -23.80 -24.60 5.75
CA PRO A 130 -23.92 -23.16 5.99
C PRO A 130 -22.66 -22.39 5.58
N GLY A 131 -21.54 -23.06 5.32
CA GLY A 131 -20.31 -22.45 4.82
C GLY A 131 -20.46 -21.82 3.44
N VAL A 132 -21.28 -22.41 2.55
CA VAL A 132 -21.51 -21.87 1.20
C VAL A 132 -22.16 -20.48 1.22
N PRO A 133 -23.33 -20.27 1.88
CA PRO A 133 -23.92 -18.93 1.95
C PRO A 133 -23.06 -17.95 2.74
N LEU A 134 -22.35 -18.42 3.79
CA LEU A 134 -21.40 -17.58 4.50
C LEU A 134 -20.33 -17.06 3.53
N MET A 135 -19.81 -17.89 2.63
CA MET A 135 -18.81 -17.52 1.61
C MET A 135 -19.30 -16.46 0.63
N TRP A 136 -20.56 -16.58 0.20
CA TRP A 136 -21.17 -15.59 -0.67
C TRP A 136 -21.33 -14.22 -0.01
N VAL A 137 -21.44 -14.15 1.33
CA VAL A 137 -21.57 -12.88 2.06
C VAL A 137 -20.21 -12.37 2.55
N GLY A 138 -19.35 -13.24 3.05
CA GLY A 138 -18.06 -12.92 3.63
C GLY A 138 -17.10 -12.30 2.62
N LEU A 139 -17.05 -12.83 1.39
CA LEU A 139 -16.18 -12.31 0.33
C LEU A 139 -16.55 -10.87 -0.08
N PRO A 140 -17.81 -10.53 -0.40
CA PRO A 140 -18.22 -9.15 -0.65
C PRO A 140 -17.94 -8.21 0.53
N VAL A 141 -18.18 -8.65 1.77
CA VAL A 141 -17.88 -7.86 2.96
C VAL A 141 -16.37 -7.58 3.07
N CYS A 142 -15.52 -8.58 2.83
CA CYS A 142 -14.06 -8.39 2.80
C CYS A 142 -13.63 -7.44 1.68
N ALA A 143 -14.23 -7.53 0.49
CA ALA A 143 -13.94 -6.64 -0.63
C ALA A 143 -14.34 -5.19 -0.33
N LEU A 144 -15.51 -4.97 0.30
CA LEU A 144 -15.95 -3.65 0.74
C LEU A 144 -15.03 -3.10 1.84
N ALA A 145 -14.68 -3.92 2.84
CA ALA A 145 -13.73 -3.54 3.88
C ALA A 145 -12.37 -3.14 3.29
N ALA A 146 -11.85 -3.93 2.34
CA ALA A 146 -10.63 -3.59 1.60
C ALA A 146 -10.76 -2.26 0.89
N PHE A 147 -11.87 -2.04 0.21
CA PHE A 147 -12.11 -0.80 -0.51
C PHE A 147 -11.99 0.43 0.40
N PHE A 148 -12.67 0.40 1.55
CA PHE A 148 -12.65 1.52 2.49
C PHE A 148 -11.32 1.67 3.23
N LEU A 149 -10.69 0.57 3.66
CA LEU A 149 -9.43 0.61 4.40
C LEU A 149 -8.27 1.10 3.52
N ILE A 150 -8.17 0.62 2.28
CA ILE A 150 -7.16 1.08 1.32
C ILE A 150 -7.35 2.58 1.06
N ARG A 151 -8.59 3.01 0.77
CA ARG A 151 -8.89 4.42 0.52
C ARG A 151 -8.55 5.30 1.73
N ARG A 152 -8.90 4.85 2.94
CA ARG A 152 -8.60 5.57 4.19
C ARG A 152 -7.10 5.69 4.44
N ALA A 153 -6.35 4.59 4.27
CA ALA A 153 -4.91 4.57 4.48
C ALA A 153 -4.20 5.51 3.49
N VAL A 154 -4.48 5.37 2.20
CA VAL A 154 -3.88 6.24 1.16
C VAL A 154 -4.24 7.71 1.37
N HIS A 155 -5.50 8.02 1.69
CA HIS A 155 -5.93 9.39 1.95
C HIS A 155 -5.25 9.99 3.20
N GLY A 156 -5.05 9.21 4.26
CA GLY A 156 -4.33 9.62 5.46
C GLY A 156 -2.86 9.94 5.17
N THR A 157 -2.17 9.05 4.45
CA THR A 157 -0.77 9.25 4.05
C THR A 157 -0.62 10.47 3.15
N LEU A 158 -1.47 10.63 2.13
CA LEU A 158 -1.42 11.79 1.24
C LEU A 158 -1.72 13.11 1.97
N ARG A 159 -2.60 13.10 2.98
CA ARG A 159 -2.89 14.29 3.80
C ARG A 159 -1.68 14.68 4.65
N HIS A 160 -0.95 13.70 5.18
CA HIS A 160 0.22 13.95 6.01
C HIS A 160 1.39 14.56 5.23
N HIS A 161 1.52 14.21 3.94
CA HIS A 161 2.65 14.63 3.09
C HIS A 161 2.34 15.83 2.20
N GLY A 162 1.19 16.50 2.36
CA GLY A 162 0.89 17.75 1.62
C GLY A 162 0.84 17.63 0.09
N ALA A 163 0.68 16.42 -0.46
CA ALA A 163 0.89 16.20 -1.90
C ALA A 163 -0.06 17.05 -2.80
N PRO A 164 0.48 17.79 -3.79
CA PRO A 164 -0.30 18.74 -4.60
C PRO A 164 -1.37 18.06 -5.48
N ALA A 165 -1.19 16.79 -5.84
CA ALA A 165 -2.13 16.01 -6.66
C ALA A 165 -3.07 15.10 -5.84
N ARG A 166 -3.34 15.42 -4.56
CA ARG A 166 -4.10 14.55 -3.65
C ARG A 166 -5.48 14.19 -4.17
N GLU A 167 -6.28 15.17 -4.59
CA GLU A 167 -7.67 14.91 -5.02
C GLU A 167 -7.73 14.10 -6.31
N ALA A 168 -6.85 14.42 -7.27
CA ALA A 168 -6.73 13.68 -8.52
C ALA A 168 -6.35 12.22 -8.26
N THR A 169 -5.35 11.99 -7.39
CA THR A 169 -4.88 10.64 -7.03
C THR A 169 -5.97 9.84 -6.32
N VAL A 170 -6.65 10.42 -5.32
CA VAL A 170 -7.73 9.71 -4.60
C VAL A 170 -8.91 9.41 -5.52
N ARG A 171 -9.27 10.33 -6.42
CA ARG A 171 -10.35 10.12 -7.40
C ARG A 171 -10.00 9.03 -8.41
N ALA A 172 -8.79 9.05 -8.96
CA ALA A 172 -8.31 8.03 -9.88
C ALA A 172 -8.23 6.65 -9.18
N LEU A 173 -7.71 6.61 -7.96
CA LEU A 173 -7.63 5.39 -7.17
C LEU A 173 -9.02 4.84 -6.87
N THR A 174 -9.98 5.70 -6.49
CA THR A 174 -11.37 5.27 -6.23
C THR A 174 -12.02 4.63 -7.44
N LYS A 175 -11.71 5.10 -8.66
CA LYS A 175 -12.20 4.52 -9.92
C LYS A 175 -11.50 3.21 -10.26
N ALA A 176 -10.19 3.10 -10.00
CA ALA A 176 -9.40 1.91 -10.31
C ALA A 176 -9.55 0.78 -9.28
N LEU A 177 -9.88 1.11 -8.03
CA LEU A 177 -9.87 0.17 -6.91
C LEU A 177 -10.77 -1.07 -7.13
N PRO A 178 -12.00 -0.96 -7.65
CA PRO A 178 -12.82 -2.15 -7.91
C PRO A 178 -12.15 -3.11 -8.87
N VAL A 179 -11.51 -2.61 -9.92
CA VAL A 179 -10.76 -3.43 -10.90
C VAL A 179 -9.54 -4.08 -10.24
N LEU A 180 -8.80 -3.33 -9.42
CA LEU A 180 -7.65 -3.85 -8.68
C LEU A 180 -8.06 -4.95 -7.68
N LEU A 181 -9.18 -4.78 -6.99
CA LEU A 181 -9.71 -5.78 -6.05
C LEU A 181 -10.18 -7.05 -6.78
N VAL A 182 -10.85 -6.91 -7.93
CA VAL A 182 -11.24 -8.06 -8.76
C VAL A 182 -9.99 -8.79 -9.28
N ALA A 183 -8.98 -8.07 -9.74
CA ALA A 183 -7.72 -8.66 -10.18
C ALA A 183 -7.00 -9.39 -9.04
N ALA A 184 -6.92 -8.79 -7.85
CA ALA A 184 -6.34 -9.41 -6.67
C ALA A 184 -7.11 -10.68 -6.24
N ALA A 185 -8.45 -10.62 -6.22
CA ALA A 185 -9.29 -11.78 -5.92
C ALA A 185 -9.07 -12.91 -6.95
N GLY A 186 -9.00 -12.57 -8.24
CA GLY A 186 -8.68 -13.51 -9.32
C GLY A 186 -7.33 -14.20 -9.14
N LEU A 187 -6.30 -13.44 -8.74
CA LEU A 187 -4.98 -14.00 -8.42
C LEU A 187 -5.04 -14.96 -7.22
N GLY A 188 -5.79 -14.61 -6.17
CA GLY A 188 -6.01 -15.50 -5.02
C GLY A 188 -6.65 -16.83 -5.43
N VAL A 189 -7.69 -16.78 -6.27
CA VAL A 189 -8.37 -17.97 -6.81
C VAL A 189 -7.41 -18.79 -7.68
N ALA A 190 -6.64 -18.15 -8.57
CA ALA A 190 -5.68 -18.84 -9.42
C ALA A 190 -4.58 -19.55 -8.60
N ILE A 191 -4.06 -18.92 -7.54
CA ILE A 191 -3.11 -19.52 -6.61
C ILE A 191 -3.74 -20.71 -5.88
N GLY A 192 -5.01 -20.60 -5.48
CA GLY A 192 -5.76 -21.70 -4.88
C GLY A 192 -5.87 -22.91 -5.80
N ILE A 193 -6.30 -22.70 -7.04
CA ILE A 193 -6.42 -23.77 -8.06
C ILE A 193 -5.05 -24.38 -8.37
N PHE A 194 -4.03 -23.55 -8.54
CA PHE A 194 -2.66 -24.01 -8.80
C PHE A 194 -2.12 -24.84 -7.63
N GLY A 195 -2.32 -24.39 -6.40
CA GLY A 195 -1.91 -25.11 -5.20
C GLY A 195 -2.59 -26.47 -5.08
N ALA A 196 -3.89 -26.54 -5.39
CA ALA A 196 -4.64 -27.80 -5.41
C ALA A 196 -4.09 -28.79 -6.45
N TYR A 197 -3.74 -28.28 -7.64
CA TYR A 197 -3.26 -29.12 -8.74
C TYR A 197 -1.80 -29.59 -8.56
N VAL A 198 -0.92 -28.72 -8.08
CA VAL A 198 0.53 -28.98 -8.04
C VAL A 198 0.99 -29.55 -6.70
N VAL A 199 0.44 -29.05 -5.60
CA VAL A 199 0.94 -29.34 -4.23
C VAL A 199 0.05 -30.37 -3.52
N GLY A 200 -1.20 -30.53 -3.95
CA GLY A 200 -2.14 -31.51 -3.40
C GLY A 200 -2.38 -31.28 -1.91
N TYR A 201 -2.16 -32.31 -1.08
CA TYR A 201 -2.45 -32.25 0.36
C TYR A 201 -1.73 -31.12 1.11
N TYR A 202 -0.53 -30.72 0.67
CA TYR A 202 0.25 -29.65 1.30
C TYR A 202 -0.13 -28.24 0.80
N GLN A 203 -1.22 -28.10 0.02
CA GLN A 203 -1.68 -26.83 -0.54
C GLN A 203 -1.74 -25.72 0.50
N LEU A 204 -2.22 -25.99 1.73
CA LEU A 204 -2.35 -24.99 2.79
C LEU A 204 -1.01 -24.31 3.14
N LEU A 205 0.10 -25.06 3.16
CA LEU A 205 1.42 -24.51 3.47
C LEU A 205 1.89 -23.52 2.40
N PHE A 206 1.41 -23.67 1.17
CA PHE A 206 1.78 -22.82 0.05
C PHE A 206 0.80 -21.67 -0.15
N THR A 207 -0.51 -21.94 -0.18
CA THR A 207 -1.53 -20.94 -0.50
C THR A 207 -1.73 -19.94 0.64
N ALA A 208 -1.58 -20.37 1.90
CA ALA A 208 -1.82 -19.50 3.04
C ALA A 208 -0.86 -18.29 3.13
N PRO A 209 0.46 -18.44 2.96
CA PRO A 209 1.35 -17.27 2.90
C PRO A 209 1.34 -16.58 1.53
N LEU A 210 1.22 -17.34 0.43
CA LEU A 210 1.40 -16.78 -0.90
C LEU A 210 0.22 -15.93 -1.38
N ALA A 211 -1.01 -16.40 -1.16
CA ALA A 211 -2.21 -15.68 -1.61
C ALA A 211 -2.31 -14.25 -1.02
N PRO A 212 -2.23 -14.02 0.31
CA PRO A 212 -2.30 -12.67 0.85
C PRO A 212 -1.11 -11.80 0.41
N ALA A 213 0.10 -12.37 0.26
CA ALA A 213 1.26 -11.64 -0.22
C ALA A 213 1.07 -11.16 -1.67
N VAL A 214 0.57 -12.02 -2.56
CA VAL A 214 0.30 -11.67 -3.96
C VAL A 214 -0.86 -10.68 -4.07
N MET A 215 -1.94 -10.87 -3.30
CA MET A 215 -3.08 -9.94 -3.31
C MET A 215 -2.70 -8.54 -2.82
N THR A 216 -1.97 -8.44 -1.71
CA THR A 216 -1.49 -7.16 -1.17
C THR A 216 -0.48 -6.50 -2.11
N GLY A 217 0.43 -7.29 -2.70
CA GLY A 217 1.37 -6.82 -3.72
C GLY A 217 0.68 -6.28 -4.97
N ALA A 218 -0.35 -6.95 -5.48
CA ALA A 218 -1.13 -6.51 -6.63
C ALA A 218 -1.84 -5.18 -6.36
N VAL A 219 -2.44 -5.02 -5.18
CA VAL A 219 -3.08 -3.75 -4.76
C VAL A 219 -2.03 -2.63 -4.64
N ALA A 220 -0.88 -2.91 -4.03
CA ALA A 220 0.20 -1.95 -3.86
C ALA A 220 0.77 -1.48 -5.21
N ALA A 221 1.02 -2.42 -6.12
CA ALA A 221 1.48 -2.14 -7.47
C ALA A 221 0.44 -1.35 -8.28
N GLY A 222 -0.84 -1.71 -8.16
CA GLY A 222 -1.95 -0.98 -8.77
C GLY A 222 -2.06 0.46 -8.28
N ALA A 223 -1.95 0.68 -6.96
CA ALA A 223 -1.98 2.01 -6.37
C ALA A 223 -0.79 2.87 -6.82
N ALA A 224 0.41 2.28 -6.87
CA ALA A 224 1.60 2.96 -7.41
C ALA A 224 1.41 3.33 -8.89
N TRP A 225 0.92 2.40 -9.70
CA TRP A 225 0.65 2.64 -11.13
C TRP A 225 -0.37 3.76 -11.34
N VAL A 226 -1.44 3.82 -10.54
CA VAL A 226 -2.42 4.92 -10.59
C VAL A 226 -1.76 6.24 -10.25
N ARG A 227 -0.94 6.30 -9.19
CA ARG A 227 -0.23 7.54 -8.80
C ARG A 227 0.73 8.00 -9.90
N HIS A 228 1.45 7.08 -10.52
CA HIS A 228 2.37 7.38 -11.62
C HIS A 228 1.63 7.96 -12.83
N ARG A 229 0.43 7.48 -13.13
CA ARG A 229 -0.43 8.02 -14.21
C ARG A 229 -0.99 9.41 -13.88
N THR A 230 -1.23 9.73 -12.61
CA THR A 230 -1.79 11.03 -12.19
C THR A 230 -0.74 12.11 -11.97
N CYS A 231 0.51 11.72 -11.72
CA CYS A 231 1.65 12.62 -11.61
C CYS A 231 2.57 12.35 -12.81
N PRO A 232 2.28 12.89 -14.01
CA PRO A 232 3.22 12.79 -15.11
C PRO A 232 4.57 13.38 -14.67
N PRO A 233 5.71 12.75 -15.02
CA PRO A 233 7.00 13.37 -14.78
C PRO A 233 6.99 14.75 -15.42
N VAL A 234 7.47 15.76 -14.70
CA VAL A 234 7.78 17.05 -15.29
C VAL A 234 8.94 16.77 -16.24
N THR A 235 8.62 16.41 -17.48
CA THR A 235 9.58 16.47 -18.58
C THR A 235 9.93 17.93 -18.68
N GLY A 236 11.13 18.27 -18.19
CA GLY A 236 11.76 19.55 -18.47
C GLY A 236 11.72 19.76 -19.97
N THR A 237 10.82 20.62 -20.43
CA THR A 237 10.93 21.22 -21.74
C THR A 237 12.11 22.18 -21.63
N VAL A 238 13.28 21.69 -22.07
CA VAL A 238 14.45 22.50 -22.41
C VAL A 238 14.09 23.38 -23.60
#